data_AF-A0A8C6H4T0-F1
#
_entry.id   AF-A0A8C6H4T0-F1
#
_cell.length_a   1.000
_cell.length_b   1.000
_cell.length_c   1.000
_cell.angle_alpha   90.00
_cell.angle_beta   90.00
_cell.angle_gamma   90.00
#
_symmetry.space_group_name_H-M   'P 1'
#
loop_
_entity.id
_entity.type
_entity.pdbx_description
1 polymer ?
#
loop_
_entity_poly.entity_id
_entity_poly.type
_entity_poly.pdbx_seq_one_letter_code
_entity_poly.pdbx_strand_id
1 'polypeptide(L)'
;MAQGQRKFQAQKPKSKAAAAERSRGPRKGGRVIAPKKARVVQQQKLKKSLEVGIRKKIEHDVVMKASSSLPKRLALLKGASKKSEATIPGKTPS
;
A
#
# COMPACT_ATOMS: atom_id res chain seq x y z
N MET A 1 -16.81 -39.91 55.15
CA MET A 1 -16.57 -40.32 53.74
C MET A 1 -15.71 -39.26 53.07
N ALA A 2 -14.73 -39.70 52.26
CA ALA A 2 -13.61 -38.89 51.78
C ALA A 2 -14.02 -37.74 50.84
N GLN A 3 -13.41 -36.56 51.03
CA GLN A 3 -13.45 -35.43 50.11
C GLN A 3 -12.96 -35.85 48.72
N GLY A 4 -13.71 -35.47 47.69
CA GLY A 4 -13.48 -35.86 46.30
C GLY A 4 -12.10 -35.44 45.78
N GLN A 5 -11.41 -36.40 45.17
CA GLN A 5 -10.12 -36.19 44.53
C GLN A 5 -10.24 -35.17 43.38
N ARG A 6 -9.39 -34.14 43.42
CA ARG A 6 -9.17 -33.18 42.33
C ARG A 6 -8.92 -33.92 41.01
N LYS A 7 -9.82 -33.76 40.03
CA LYS A 7 -9.59 -34.22 38.64
C LYS A 7 -9.76 -33.05 37.69
N PHE A 8 -8.63 -32.47 37.29
CA PHE A 8 -8.23 -32.20 35.90
C PHE A 8 -6.98 -31.30 35.91
N GLN A 9 -5.81 -31.91 35.92
CA GLN A 9 -4.63 -31.23 35.35
C GLN A 9 -4.55 -31.64 33.89
N ALA A 10 -4.89 -30.72 32.98
CA ALA A 10 -4.73 -30.94 31.56
C ALA A 10 -3.22 -30.96 31.25
N GLN A 11 -2.69 -32.14 30.91
CA GLN A 11 -1.35 -32.21 30.34
C GLN A 11 -1.36 -31.56 28.96
N LYS A 12 -0.54 -30.52 28.78
CA LYS A 12 -0.29 -29.91 27.46
C LYS A 12 0.80 -30.73 26.76
N PRO A 13 0.56 -31.30 25.57
CA PRO A 13 1.65 -31.85 24.78
C PRO A 13 2.53 -30.71 24.25
N LYS A 14 3.82 -30.75 24.60
CA LYS A 14 4.87 -29.96 23.98
C LYS A 14 5.21 -30.60 22.63
N SER A 15 4.69 -30.08 21.53
CA SER A 15 5.29 -30.28 20.20
C SER A 15 4.89 -29.16 19.24
N LYS A 16 5.91 -28.56 18.62
CA LYS A 16 5.78 -27.61 17.52
C LYS A 16 5.06 -28.31 16.36
N ALA A 17 3.88 -27.82 16.00
CA ALA A 17 3.28 -28.09 14.71
C ALA A 17 2.80 -26.78 14.10
N ALA A 18 3.67 -26.14 13.34
CA ALA A 18 3.28 -25.17 12.32
C ALA A 18 2.53 -25.93 11.22
N ALA A 19 1.27 -26.30 11.48
CA ALA A 19 0.43 -27.02 10.52
C ALA A 19 -1.05 -26.90 10.90
N ALA A 20 -1.57 -25.68 10.97
CA ALA A 20 -3.01 -25.47 10.97
C ALA A 20 -3.40 -24.23 10.19
N GLU A 21 -2.80 -24.04 9.02
CA GLU A 21 -3.39 -23.28 7.91
C GLU A 21 -4.24 -24.20 7.01
N ARG A 22 -4.75 -25.31 7.58
CA ARG A 22 -5.73 -26.13 6.87
C ARG A 22 -7.06 -25.41 6.93
N SER A 23 -7.39 -24.70 5.84
CA SER A 23 -8.74 -24.43 5.34
C SER A 23 -9.84 -24.39 6.40
N ARG A 24 -9.62 -23.60 7.46
CA ARG A 24 -10.69 -23.33 8.40
C ARG A 24 -11.67 -22.49 7.60
N GLY A 25 -12.83 -23.08 7.28
CA GLY A 25 -13.92 -22.38 6.62
C GLY A 25 -14.15 -21.01 7.30
N PRO A 26 -14.78 -20.05 6.61
CA PRO A 26 -14.70 -18.65 7.01
C PRO A 26 -14.93 -18.46 8.51
N ARG A 27 -13.94 -17.81 9.14
CA ARG A 27 -13.92 -17.57 10.60
C ARG A 27 -15.21 -16.87 11.02
N LYS A 28 -15.56 -16.86 12.30
CA LYS A 28 -16.71 -16.09 12.80
C LYS A 28 -16.66 -14.65 12.25
N GLY A 29 -17.66 -14.26 11.45
CA GLY A 29 -17.72 -12.97 10.72
C GLY A 29 -17.16 -12.95 9.29
N GLY A 30 -16.52 -14.05 8.85
CA GLY A 30 -16.01 -14.23 7.50
C GLY A 30 -17.13 -14.58 6.53
N ARG A 31 -17.25 -13.81 5.46
CA ARG A 31 -18.25 -14.04 4.41
C ARG A 31 -17.74 -15.09 3.42
N VAL A 32 -18.43 -16.22 3.32
CA VAL A 32 -18.22 -17.17 2.22
C VAL A 32 -18.80 -16.54 0.97
N ILE A 33 -17.96 -16.19 0.00
CA ILE A 33 -18.42 -15.68 -1.28
C ILE A 33 -18.65 -16.87 -2.21
N ALA A 34 -19.89 -17.10 -2.62
CA ALA A 34 -20.21 -18.15 -3.59
C ALA A 34 -19.40 -17.96 -4.89
N PRO A 35 -19.03 -19.03 -5.62
CA PRO A 35 -18.18 -18.94 -6.81
C PRO A 35 -18.66 -17.91 -7.85
N LYS A 36 -19.98 -17.81 -8.08
CA LYS A 36 -20.58 -16.80 -8.98
C LYS A 36 -20.34 -15.35 -8.50
N LYS A 37 -20.40 -15.11 -7.18
CA LYS A 37 -20.13 -13.80 -6.58
C LYS A 37 -18.63 -13.51 -6.49
N ALA A 38 -17.78 -14.53 -6.45
CA ALA A 38 -16.32 -14.36 -6.49
C ALA A 38 -15.87 -13.80 -7.84
N ARG A 39 -16.43 -14.32 -8.95
CA ARG A 39 -16.20 -13.79 -10.30
C ARG A 39 -16.62 -12.33 -10.41
N VAL A 40 -17.80 -11.97 -9.90
CA VAL A 40 -18.28 -10.58 -9.91
C VAL A 40 -17.38 -9.66 -9.07
N VAL A 41 -16.94 -10.11 -7.89
CA VAL A 41 -16.03 -9.32 -7.03
C VAL A 41 -14.67 -9.12 -7.72
N GLN A 42 -14.11 -10.14 -8.37
CA GLN A 42 -12.87 -10.01 -9.14
C GLN A 42 -13.03 -9.01 -10.29
N GLN A 43 -14.13 -9.10 -11.06
CA GLN A 43 -14.42 -8.16 -12.13
C GLN A 43 -14.55 -6.71 -11.61
N GLN A 44 -15.22 -6.50 -10.47
CA GLN A 44 -15.33 -5.18 -9.87
C GLN A 44 -13.97 -4.63 -9.41
N LYS A 45 -13.10 -5.47 -8.85
CA LYS A 45 -11.74 -5.09 -8.47
C LYS A 45 -10.93 -4.68 -9.71
N LEU A 46 -10.97 -5.49 -10.77
CA LEU A 46 -10.29 -5.21 -12.03
C LEU A 46 -10.82 -3.92 -12.68
N LYS A 47 -12.14 -3.73 -12.73
CA LYS A 47 -12.77 -2.50 -13.23
C LYS A 47 -12.25 -1.28 -12.47
N LYS A 48 -12.28 -1.32 -11.13
CA LYS A 48 -11.85 -0.21 -10.28
C LYS A 48 -10.35 0.10 -10.45
N SER A 49 -9.49 -0.93 -10.53
CA SER A 49 -8.05 -0.71 -10.70
C SER A 49 -7.72 -0.10 -12.07
N LEU A 50 -8.39 -0.56 -13.13
CA LEU A 50 -8.19 -0.02 -14.48
C LEU A 50 -8.73 1.40 -14.60
N GLU A 51 -9.91 1.69 -14.06
CA GLU A 51 -10.51 3.02 -14.09
C GLU A 51 -9.61 4.07 -13.42
N VAL A 52 -9.10 3.77 -12.22
CA VAL A 52 -8.18 4.66 -11.51
C VAL A 52 -6.85 4.81 -12.27
N GLY A 53 -6.30 3.71 -12.81
CA GLY A 53 -5.05 3.73 -13.56
C GLY A 53 -5.14 4.56 -14.84
N ILE A 54 -6.24 4.41 -15.61
CA ILE A 54 -6.48 5.15 -16.84
C ILE A 54 -6.66 6.64 -16.54
N ARG A 55 -7.50 7.00 -15.54
CA ARG A 55 -7.67 8.41 -15.15
C ARG A 55 -6.35 9.06 -14.77
N LYS A 56 -5.57 8.41 -13.91
CA LYS A 56 -4.25 8.91 -13.49
C LYS A 56 -3.29 9.09 -14.66
N LYS A 57 -3.29 8.17 -15.62
CA LYS A 57 -2.42 8.26 -16.81
C LYS A 57 -2.84 9.40 -17.74
N ILE A 58 -4.15 9.54 -18.00
CA ILE A 58 -4.67 10.65 -18.81
C ILE A 58 -4.35 11.99 -18.15
N GLU A 59 -4.62 12.14 -16.84
CA GLU A 59 -4.31 13.35 -16.09
C GLU A 59 -2.82 13.72 -16.20
N HIS A 60 -1.94 12.75 -15.97
CA HIS A 60 -0.50 12.94 -16.10
C HIS A 60 -0.11 13.39 -17.52
N ASP A 61 -0.57 12.67 -18.54
CA ASP A 61 -0.18 12.93 -19.93
C ASP A 61 -0.70 14.29 -20.42
N VAL A 62 -1.92 14.67 -20.03
CA VAL A 62 -2.48 16.00 -20.30
C VAL A 62 -1.67 17.08 -19.59
N VAL A 63 -1.30 16.89 -18.32
CA VAL A 63 -0.48 17.84 -17.57
C VAL A 63 0.91 18.00 -18.19
N MET A 64 1.55 16.90 -18.61
CA MET A 64 2.85 16.94 -19.27
C MET A 64 2.77 17.63 -20.64
N LYS A 65 1.73 17.34 -21.43
CA LYS A 65 1.49 18.00 -22.71
C LYS A 65 1.25 19.50 -22.54
N ALA A 66 0.42 19.90 -21.58
CA ALA A 66 0.19 21.31 -21.27
C ALA A 66 1.47 22.01 -20.79
N SER A 67 2.24 21.36 -19.91
CA SER A 67 3.48 21.91 -19.36
C SER A 67 4.56 22.09 -20.42
N SER A 68 4.63 21.19 -21.40
CA SER A 68 5.56 21.28 -22.54
C SER A 68 5.11 22.23 -23.64
N SER A 69 3.81 22.53 -23.75
CA SER A 69 3.27 23.52 -24.68
C SER A 69 3.47 24.98 -24.23
N LEU A 70 3.91 25.20 -22.98
CA LEU A 70 4.30 26.53 -22.53
C LEU A 70 5.49 27.03 -23.38
N PRO A 71 5.47 28.30 -23.83
CA PRO A 71 6.58 28.88 -24.56
C PRO A 71 7.90 28.66 -23.81
N LYS A 72 8.92 28.15 -24.49
CA LYS A 72 10.23 27.79 -23.94
C LYS A 72 10.85 28.89 -23.05
N ARG A 73 10.52 30.16 -23.31
CA ARG A 73 10.92 31.34 -22.52
C ARG A 73 10.34 31.37 -21.09
N LEU A 74 9.14 30.84 -20.87
CA LEU A 74 8.51 30.73 -19.54
C LEU A 74 8.95 29.48 -18.78
N ALA A 75 9.33 28.41 -19.49
CA ALA A 75 9.84 27.18 -18.88
C ALA A 75 11.20 27.38 -18.19
N LEU A 76 12.06 28.24 -18.74
CA LEU A 76 13.37 28.59 -18.16
C LEU A 76 13.26 29.28 -16.79
N LEU A 77 12.14 29.96 -16.51
CA LEU A 77 11.92 30.65 -15.23
C LEU A 77 11.62 29.67 -14.07
N LYS A 78 11.32 28.40 -14.35
CA LYS A 78 10.99 27.39 -13.32
C LYS A 78 12.22 26.63 -12.78
N GLY A 79 13.43 27.07 -13.10
CA GLY A 79 14.67 26.42 -12.66
C GLY A 79 15.67 27.40 -12.06
N ALA A 80 15.47 27.79 -10.79
CA ALA A 80 16.53 28.07 -9.79
C ALA A 80 15.92 28.68 -8.50
N SER A 81 14.94 28.03 -7.87
CA SER A 81 14.61 28.37 -6.47
C SER A 81 15.36 27.43 -5.53
N LYS A 82 16.55 27.88 -5.14
CA LYS A 82 17.34 27.54 -3.94
C LYS A 82 17.87 26.10 -3.82
N LYS A 83 19.18 25.96 -4.04
CA LYS A 83 20.17 25.53 -3.03
C LYS A 83 21.59 25.67 -3.62
N SER A 84 22.26 26.77 -3.30
CA SER A 84 23.72 26.86 -3.36
C SER A 84 24.18 28.05 -2.51
N GLU A 85 24.58 27.73 -1.29
CA GLU A 85 25.89 28.09 -0.77
C GLU A 85 26.37 29.54 -0.98
N ALA A 86 26.18 30.36 0.04
CA ALA A 86 26.90 31.61 0.20
C ALA A 86 28.34 31.31 0.63
N THR A 87 29.19 30.96 -0.34
CA THR A 87 30.65 31.09 -0.20
C THR A 87 31.03 32.44 -0.76
N ILE A 88 31.41 33.36 0.13
CA ILE A 88 31.88 34.71 -0.18
C ILE A 88 33.28 34.59 -0.81
N PRO A 89 33.53 35.05 -2.05
CA PRO A 89 34.86 35.10 -2.62
C PRO A 89 35.56 36.40 -2.23
N GLY A 90 36.68 36.28 -1.51
CA GLY A 90 37.82 37.20 -1.57
C GLY A 90 37.64 38.61 -1.01
N LYS A 91 37.93 38.79 0.27
CA LYS A 91 38.45 40.08 0.79
C LYS A 91 39.82 39.81 1.42
N THR A 92 40.86 40.31 0.75
CA THR A 92 42.26 40.31 1.20
C THR A 92 42.40 41.09 2.51
N PRO A 93 43.13 40.59 3.52
CA PRO A 93 43.59 41.44 4.62
C PRO A 93 44.80 42.25 4.16
N SER A 94 44.70 43.59 4.31
CA SER A 94 45.86 44.49 4.40
C SER A 94 46.24 44.65 5.86
#